data_AF-A0AAT9M1B7-F1
#
_entry.id   AF-A0AAT9M1B7-F1
#
_cell.length_a   1.000
_cell.length_b   1.000
_cell.length_c   1.000
_cell.angle_alpha   90.00
_cell.angle_beta   90.00
_cell.angle_gamma   90.00
#
_symmetry.space_group_name_H-M   'P 1'
#
loop_
_entity.id
_entity.type
_entity.pdbx_description
1 polymer ?
#
loop_
_entity_poly.entity_id
_entity_poly.type
_entity_poly.pdbx_seq_one_letter_code
_entity_poly.pdbx_strand_id
1 'polypeptide(L)'
;MSFEEFFRESYPRLMARAVVLCGNRADAEDAVAQAFAEVARKWDTASGYEAPEAYLHVTMTRKVFRLFKRRRLEEMAALELPVSPYATPHEAFEAKEVLAAVAGLPPMQRAVLVHCCLDGLKQAEVAKLLHIKRGTVAAHLFKAREALAAKLGLGARTPDDELVATARRDRIVESLLAAERWLADGFAADERTRVRVRGAVDQVPSSRSWWGRG
;
A
#
# COMPACT_ATOMS: atom_id res chain seq x y z
N MET A 1 8.96 21.45 7.31
CA MET A 1 9.22 20.44 6.26
C MET A 1 8.69 20.96 4.94
N SER A 2 9.51 20.98 3.91
CA SER A 2 9.11 21.31 2.54
C SER A 2 8.34 20.15 1.90
N PHE A 3 7.62 20.41 0.80
CA PHE A 3 6.98 19.33 0.05
C PHE A 3 8.00 18.34 -0.52
N GLU A 4 9.18 18.84 -0.91
CA GLU A 4 10.28 18.01 -1.41
C GLU A 4 10.76 16.99 -0.36
N GLU A 5 11.02 17.47 0.85
CA GLU A 5 11.42 16.60 1.98
C GLU A 5 10.33 15.55 2.25
N PHE A 6 9.08 16.00 2.32
CA PHE A 6 7.92 15.12 2.53
C PHE A 6 7.79 14.06 1.43
N PHE A 7 7.92 14.45 0.16
CA PHE A 7 7.87 13.53 -0.98
C PHE A 7 8.97 12.48 -0.87
N ARG A 8 10.21 12.91 -0.63
CA ARG A 8 11.38 12.02 -0.56
C ARG A 8 11.25 11.00 0.57
N GLU A 9 10.75 11.41 1.72
CA GLU A 9 10.56 10.56 2.90
C GLU A 9 9.36 9.61 2.75
N SER A 10 8.26 10.10 2.17
CA SER A 10 7.00 9.35 2.11
C SER A 10 6.90 8.42 0.91
N TYR A 11 7.55 8.75 -0.22
CA TYR A 11 7.34 8.05 -1.49
C TYR A 11 7.64 6.55 -1.42
N PRO A 12 8.78 6.07 -0.86
CA PRO A 12 9.06 4.63 -0.85
C PRO A 12 8.01 3.82 -0.09
N ARG A 13 7.58 4.32 1.08
CA ARG A 13 6.53 3.70 1.90
C ARG A 13 5.17 3.73 1.22
N LEU A 14 4.79 4.87 0.63
CA LEU A 14 3.52 4.98 -0.09
C LEU A 14 3.48 4.07 -1.32
N MET A 15 4.59 3.97 -2.05
CA MET A 15 4.72 3.12 -3.23
C MET A 15 4.64 1.63 -2.87
N ALA A 16 5.32 1.21 -1.79
CA ALA A 16 5.19 -0.14 -1.26
C ALA A 16 3.73 -0.47 -0.91
N ARG A 17 3.06 0.39 -0.15
CA ARG A 17 1.64 0.24 0.20
C ARG A 17 0.74 0.16 -1.03
N ALA A 18 0.97 1.03 -2.01
CA ALA A 18 0.18 1.08 -3.24
C ALA A 18 0.37 -0.18 -4.09
N VAL A 19 1.59 -0.74 -4.16
CA VAL A 19 1.85 -2.02 -4.83
C VAL A 19 1.08 -3.16 -4.16
N VAL A 20 1.12 -3.24 -2.82
CA VAL A 20 0.39 -4.27 -2.07
C VAL A 20 -1.12 -4.13 -2.28
N LEU A 21 -1.65 -2.90 -2.37
CA LEU A 21 -3.08 -2.66 -2.64
C LEU A 21 -3.47 -2.99 -4.09
N CYS A 22 -2.72 -2.51 -5.08
CA CYS A 22 -3.05 -2.66 -6.50
C CYS A 22 -2.82 -4.10 -6.98
N GLY A 23 -1.78 -4.76 -6.48
CA GLY A 23 -1.31 -6.07 -6.96
C GLY A 23 -0.43 -5.97 -8.21
N ASN A 24 -0.15 -4.76 -8.72
CA ASN A 24 0.78 -4.50 -9.81
C ASN A 24 1.45 -3.13 -9.64
N ARG A 25 2.62 -2.93 -10.26
CA ARG A 25 3.41 -1.69 -10.15
C ARG A 25 2.80 -0.53 -10.92
N ALA A 26 2.27 -0.76 -12.12
CA ALA A 26 1.80 0.32 -13.00
C ALA A 26 0.63 1.11 -12.39
N ASP A 27 -0.38 0.41 -11.89
CA ASP A 27 -1.53 1.05 -11.23
C ASP A 27 -1.12 1.70 -9.91
N ALA A 28 -0.13 1.14 -9.20
CA ALA A 28 0.42 1.76 -7.99
C ALA A 28 1.14 3.08 -8.32
N GLU A 29 1.94 3.14 -9.38
CA GLU A 29 2.62 4.36 -9.82
C GLU A 29 1.61 5.45 -10.20
N ASP A 30 0.56 5.11 -10.95
CA ASP A 30 -0.50 6.07 -11.30
C ASP A 30 -1.22 6.60 -10.06
N ALA A 31 -1.61 5.72 -9.13
CA ALA A 31 -2.29 6.13 -7.90
C ALA A 31 -1.41 7.04 -7.01
N VAL A 32 -0.12 6.69 -6.87
CA VAL A 32 0.87 7.46 -6.10
C VAL A 32 1.11 8.83 -6.73
N ALA A 33 1.33 8.88 -8.05
CA ALA A 33 1.55 10.14 -8.77
C ALA A 33 0.35 11.08 -8.63
N GLN A 34 -0.87 10.57 -8.80
CA GLN A 34 -2.09 11.36 -8.64
C GLN A 34 -2.28 11.83 -7.19
N ALA A 35 -1.91 11.03 -6.19
CA ALA A 35 -2.01 11.39 -4.79
C ALA A 35 -1.04 12.52 -4.44
N PHE A 36 0.23 12.40 -4.81
CA PHE A 36 1.22 13.46 -4.60
C PHE A 36 0.86 14.74 -5.35
N ALA A 37 0.40 14.66 -6.59
CA ALA A 37 -0.04 15.83 -7.34
C ALA A 37 -1.21 16.56 -6.66
N GLU A 38 -2.14 15.82 -6.04
CA GLU A 38 -3.24 16.42 -5.28
C GLU A 38 -2.79 17.05 -3.96
N VAL A 39 -1.88 16.39 -3.24
CA VAL A 39 -1.30 16.91 -1.99
C VAL A 39 -0.43 18.13 -2.27
N ALA A 40 0.38 18.12 -3.33
CA ALA A 40 1.22 19.25 -3.75
C ALA A 40 0.40 20.52 -3.99
N ARG A 41 -0.73 20.41 -4.70
CA ARG A 41 -1.65 21.54 -4.96
C ARG A 41 -2.27 22.14 -3.69
N LYS A 42 -2.24 21.42 -2.57
CA LYS A 42 -2.82 21.84 -1.30
C LYS A 42 -1.77 21.82 -0.18
N TRP A 43 -0.49 21.93 -0.53
CA TRP A 43 0.59 21.64 0.42
C TRP A 43 0.59 22.58 1.61
N ASP A 44 0.31 23.87 1.43
CA ASP A 44 0.27 24.84 2.53
C ASP A 44 -0.78 24.48 3.59
N THR A 45 -1.89 23.87 3.18
CA THR A 45 -2.90 23.33 4.12
C THR A 45 -2.49 21.96 4.65
N ALA A 46 -2.04 21.06 3.76
CA ALA A 46 -1.76 19.67 4.11
C ALA A 46 -0.57 19.55 5.10
N SER A 47 0.43 20.41 4.95
CA SER A 47 1.59 20.47 5.85
C SER A 47 1.26 20.97 7.25
N GLY A 48 0.12 21.64 7.43
CA GLY A 48 -0.40 22.08 8.72
C GLY A 48 -1.22 21.01 9.47
N TYR A 49 -1.50 19.86 8.85
CA TYR A 49 -2.15 18.74 9.55
C TYR A 49 -1.19 18.08 10.54
N GLU A 50 -1.75 17.52 11.62
CA GLU A 50 -0.99 16.73 12.59
C GLU A 50 -0.29 15.52 11.94
N ALA A 51 -0.91 14.92 10.91
CA ALA A 51 -0.36 13.81 10.14
C ALA A 51 -0.58 14.00 8.62
N PRO A 52 0.30 14.74 7.92
CA PRO A 52 0.19 14.93 6.47
C PRO A 52 0.27 13.62 5.68
N GLU A 53 1.04 12.64 6.17
CA GLU A 53 1.11 11.28 5.60
C GLU A 53 -0.26 10.59 5.61
N ALA A 54 -1.05 10.73 6.67
CA ALA A 54 -2.39 10.13 6.74
C ALA A 54 -3.32 10.68 5.64
N TYR A 55 -3.24 12.00 5.38
CA TYR A 55 -3.98 12.62 4.29
C TYR A 55 -3.53 12.09 2.91
N LEU A 56 -2.23 11.90 2.71
CA LEU A 56 -1.65 11.29 1.50
C LEU A 56 -2.13 9.84 1.31
N HIS A 57 -2.10 9.02 2.36
CA HIS A 57 -2.58 7.63 2.35
C HIS A 57 -4.07 7.52 2.00
N VAL A 58 -4.90 8.38 2.58
CA VAL A 58 -6.34 8.46 2.25
C VAL A 58 -6.53 8.84 0.78
N THR A 59 -5.76 9.82 0.30
CA THR A 59 -5.83 10.28 -1.09
C THR A 59 -5.45 9.16 -2.06
N MET A 60 -4.32 8.48 -1.82
CA MET A 60 -3.87 7.33 -2.60
C MET A 60 -4.91 6.20 -2.60
N THR A 61 -5.45 5.83 -1.43
CA THR A 61 -6.47 4.78 -1.30
C THR A 61 -7.71 5.08 -2.16
N ARG A 62 -8.17 6.34 -2.17
CA ARG A 62 -9.29 6.77 -3.02
C ARG A 62 -8.97 6.64 -4.51
N LYS A 63 -7.73 6.90 -4.94
CA LYS A 63 -7.30 6.71 -6.34
C LYS A 63 -7.29 5.22 -6.70
N VAL A 64 -6.68 4.38 -5.87
CA VAL A 64 -6.66 2.92 -6.06
C VAL A 64 -8.08 2.37 -6.20
N PHE A 65 -8.99 2.76 -5.32
CA PHE A 65 -10.38 2.28 -5.37
C PHE A 65 -11.12 2.72 -6.65
N ARG A 66 -10.83 3.92 -7.17
CA ARG A 66 -11.36 4.37 -8.47
C ARG A 66 -10.82 3.52 -9.63
N LEU A 67 -9.55 3.11 -9.57
CA LEU A 67 -8.96 2.20 -10.56
C LEU A 67 -9.69 0.86 -10.58
N PHE A 68 -9.97 0.27 -9.40
CA PHE A 68 -10.72 -0.99 -9.29
C PHE A 68 -12.12 -0.94 -9.88
N LYS A 69 -12.81 0.21 -9.76
CA LYS A 69 -14.15 0.38 -10.34
C LYS A 69 -14.10 0.55 -11.86
N ARG A 70 -13.05 1.18 -12.38
CA ARG A 70 -12.93 1.52 -13.81
C ARG A 70 -12.37 0.37 -14.64
N ARG A 71 -11.51 -0.47 -14.05
CA ARG A 71 -10.84 -1.58 -14.75
C ARG A 71 -11.15 -2.89 -14.05
N ARG A 72 -11.57 -3.89 -14.82
CA ARG A 72 -11.38 -5.30 -14.44
C ARG A 72 -9.88 -5.50 -14.55
N LEU A 73 -9.15 -5.36 -13.42
CA LEU A 73 -7.69 -5.41 -13.38
C LEU A 73 -7.21 -6.55 -14.30
N GLU A 74 -6.50 -6.17 -15.36
CA GLU A 74 -5.90 -7.11 -16.31
C GLU A 74 -4.91 -8.00 -15.55
N GLU A 75 -4.64 -9.18 -16.11
CA GLU A 75 -3.80 -10.20 -15.50
C GLU A 75 -2.52 -9.62 -14.91
N MET A 76 -2.15 -10.16 -13.75
CA MET A 76 -0.97 -9.78 -12.99
C MET A 76 0.27 -9.87 -13.87
N ALA A 77 0.67 -8.77 -14.49
CA ALA A 77 1.98 -8.66 -15.11
C ALA A 77 3.02 -8.97 -14.03
N ALA A 78 4.04 -9.77 -14.38
CA ALA A 78 5.15 -10.07 -13.49
C ALA A 78 5.61 -8.77 -12.82
N LEU A 79 5.45 -8.74 -11.50
CA LEU A 79 5.74 -7.59 -10.67
C LEU A 79 7.25 -7.31 -10.76
N GLU A 80 7.67 -6.43 -11.68
CA GLU A 80 9.03 -5.88 -11.71
C GLU A 80 9.23 -4.96 -10.50
N LEU A 81 9.42 -5.58 -9.34
CA LEU A 81 9.61 -4.89 -8.08
C LEU A 81 11.10 -4.71 -7.80
N PRO A 82 11.48 -3.53 -7.28
CA PRO A 82 12.85 -3.34 -6.83
C PRO A 82 13.14 -4.30 -5.67
N VAL A 83 14.37 -4.77 -5.61
CA VAL A 83 14.84 -5.68 -4.57
C VAL A 83 15.44 -4.86 -3.43
N SER A 84 15.04 -5.14 -2.18
CA SER A 84 15.70 -4.53 -1.02
C SER A 84 17.19 -4.89 -1.02
N PRO A 85 18.10 -3.90 -0.91
CA PRO A 85 19.54 -4.17 -0.81
C PRO A 85 19.95 -4.74 0.55
N TYR A 86 19.06 -4.69 1.55
CA TYR A 86 19.33 -5.14 2.92
C TYR A 86 18.83 -6.56 3.19
N ALA A 87 18.03 -7.12 2.27
CA ALA A 87 17.44 -8.42 2.45
C ALA A 87 18.39 -9.55 2.02
N THR A 88 18.42 -10.60 2.83
CA THR A 88 19.01 -11.87 2.44
C THR A 88 18.24 -12.49 1.26
N PRO A 89 18.85 -13.43 0.51
CA PRO A 89 18.14 -14.16 -0.54
C PRO A 89 16.86 -14.87 -0.05
N HIS A 90 16.87 -15.35 1.20
CA HIS A 90 15.71 -16.01 1.80
C HIS A 90 14.58 -15.03 2.10
N GLU A 91 14.87 -13.90 2.77
CA GLU A 91 13.86 -12.86 3.02
C GLU A 91 13.28 -12.29 1.72
N ALA A 92 14.12 -12.11 0.69
CA ALA A 92 13.66 -11.67 -0.62
C ALA A 92 12.75 -12.69 -1.30
N PHE A 93 13.01 -13.99 -1.11
CA PHE A 93 12.14 -15.06 -1.60
C PHE A 93 10.79 -15.04 -0.88
N GLU A 94 10.78 -15.03 0.45
CA GLU A 94 9.55 -14.98 1.26
C GLU A 94 8.70 -13.74 0.94
N ALA A 95 9.32 -12.56 0.84
CA ALA A 95 8.63 -11.33 0.48
C ALA A 95 7.96 -11.44 -0.89
N LYS A 96 8.64 -12.00 -1.89
CA LYS A 96 8.07 -12.21 -3.23
C LYS A 96 6.91 -13.20 -3.22
N GLU A 97 6.99 -14.28 -2.44
CA GLU A 97 5.89 -15.24 -2.29
C GLU A 97 4.66 -14.59 -1.66
N VAL A 98 4.85 -13.80 -0.59
CA VAL A 98 3.77 -13.05 0.07
C VAL A 98 3.12 -12.06 -0.91
N LEU A 99 3.92 -11.29 -1.64
CA LEU A 99 3.41 -10.31 -2.60
C LEU A 99 2.64 -10.97 -3.75
N ALA A 100 3.14 -12.08 -4.28
CA ALA A 100 2.44 -12.86 -5.30
C ALA A 100 1.12 -13.45 -4.75
N ALA A 101 1.12 -13.95 -3.52
CA ALA A 101 -0.07 -14.49 -2.87
C ALA A 101 -1.15 -13.41 -2.68
N VAL A 102 -0.76 -12.22 -2.21
CA VAL A 102 -1.65 -11.05 -2.02
C VAL A 102 -2.17 -10.54 -3.34
N ALA A 103 -1.31 -10.35 -4.34
CA ALA A 103 -1.70 -9.88 -5.65
C ALA A 103 -2.71 -10.82 -6.33
N GLY A 104 -2.60 -12.13 -6.08
CA GLY A 104 -3.56 -13.14 -6.56
C GLY A 104 -4.92 -13.16 -5.84
N LEU A 105 -5.14 -12.33 -4.82
CA LEU A 105 -6.46 -12.20 -4.19
C LEU A 105 -7.43 -11.40 -5.08
N PRO A 106 -8.75 -11.63 -4.96
CA PRO A 106 -9.73 -10.71 -5.53
C PRO A 106 -9.55 -9.28 -4.99
N PRO A 107 -9.75 -8.22 -5.80
CA PRO A 107 -9.39 -6.85 -5.42
C PRO A 107 -10.01 -6.37 -4.11
N MET A 108 -11.29 -6.68 -3.88
CA MET A 108 -11.98 -6.31 -2.63
C MET A 108 -11.47 -7.08 -1.41
N GLN A 109 -11.08 -8.35 -1.58
CA GLN A 109 -10.47 -9.14 -0.50
C GLN A 109 -9.11 -8.58 -0.12
N ARG A 110 -8.30 -8.22 -1.13
CA ARG A 110 -6.99 -7.57 -0.95
C ARG A 110 -7.12 -6.23 -0.24
N ALA A 111 -7.99 -5.34 -0.72
CA ALA A 111 -8.20 -4.03 -0.11
C ALA A 111 -8.61 -4.14 1.37
N VAL A 112 -9.58 -5.02 1.68
CA VAL A 112 -10.02 -5.28 3.05
C VAL A 112 -8.89 -5.83 3.91
N LEU A 113 -8.13 -6.79 3.40
CA LEU A 113 -6.99 -7.39 4.10
C LEU A 113 -5.95 -6.33 4.44
N VAL A 114 -5.51 -5.54 3.46
CA VAL A 114 -4.49 -4.50 3.65
C VAL A 114 -4.94 -3.48 4.68
N HIS A 115 -6.16 -2.94 4.56
CA HIS A 115 -6.63 -1.94 5.52
C HIS A 115 -6.79 -2.50 6.95
N CYS A 116 -7.23 -3.76 7.10
CA CYS A 116 -7.34 -4.36 8.43
C CYS A 116 -5.97 -4.72 9.03
N CYS A 117 -5.07 -5.29 8.23
CA CYS A 117 -3.82 -5.89 8.71
C CYS A 117 -2.66 -4.91 8.73
N LEU A 118 -2.57 -4.02 7.75
CA LEU A 118 -1.44 -3.12 7.57
C LEU A 118 -1.75 -1.67 7.96
N ASP A 119 -3.01 -1.22 7.90
CA ASP A 119 -3.40 0.11 8.43
C ASP A 119 -3.99 0.02 9.85
N GLY A 120 -4.25 -1.19 10.35
CA GLY A 120 -4.86 -1.41 11.67
C GLY A 120 -6.31 -0.92 11.80
N LEU A 121 -6.98 -0.64 10.68
CA LEU A 121 -8.34 -0.11 10.70
C LEU A 121 -9.33 -1.16 11.18
N LYS A 122 -10.28 -0.74 12.02
CA LYS A 122 -11.40 -1.58 12.46
C LYS A 122 -12.31 -1.85 11.26
N GLN A 123 -12.97 -3.01 11.26
CA GLN A 123 -13.86 -3.40 10.16
C GLN A 123 -14.96 -2.36 9.85
N ALA A 124 -15.43 -1.61 10.86
CA ALA A 124 -16.40 -0.53 10.67
C ALA A 124 -15.82 0.69 9.93
N GLU A 125 -14.53 0.98 10.12
CA GLU A 125 -13.82 2.05 9.43
C GLU A 125 -13.54 1.64 7.99
N VAL A 126 -13.09 0.40 7.77
CA VAL A 126 -12.92 -0.18 6.43
C VAL A 126 -14.25 -0.21 5.66
N ALA A 127 -15.36 -0.55 6.33
CA ALA A 127 -16.69 -0.54 5.74
C ALA A 127 -17.07 0.86 5.21
N LYS A 128 -16.82 1.91 5.99
CA LYS A 128 -17.03 3.30 5.59
C LYS A 128 -16.10 3.71 4.45
N LEU A 129 -14.81 3.37 4.55
CA LEU A 129 -13.78 3.70 3.57
C LEU A 129 -14.06 3.10 2.19
N LEU A 130 -14.47 1.82 2.15
CA LEU A 130 -14.72 1.09 0.92
C LEU A 130 -16.18 1.13 0.48
N HIS A 131 -17.06 1.80 1.23
CA HIS A 131 -18.50 1.88 0.98
C HIS A 131 -19.19 0.51 0.85
N ILE A 132 -18.90 -0.41 1.78
CA ILE A 132 -19.51 -1.76 1.85
C ILE A 132 -20.04 -2.05 3.26
N LYS A 133 -20.85 -3.09 3.43
CA LYS A 133 -21.39 -3.48 4.75
C LYS A 133 -20.29 -4.07 5.64
N ARG A 134 -20.35 -3.86 6.96
CA ARG A 134 -19.40 -4.45 7.92
C ARG A 134 -19.33 -5.98 7.80
N GLY A 135 -20.47 -6.66 7.63
CA GLY A 135 -20.50 -8.11 7.40
C GLY A 135 -19.77 -8.55 6.12
N THR A 136 -19.82 -7.71 5.08
CA THR A 136 -19.05 -7.92 3.83
C THR A 136 -17.55 -7.77 4.06
N VAL A 137 -17.13 -6.81 4.89
CA VAL A 137 -15.72 -6.68 5.33
C VAL A 137 -15.27 -7.95 6.04
N ALA A 138 -16.03 -8.43 7.03
CA ALA A 138 -15.70 -9.65 7.76
C ALA A 138 -15.54 -10.87 6.83
N ALA A 139 -16.48 -11.05 5.89
CA ALA A 139 -16.44 -12.13 4.92
C ALA A 139 -15.25 -12.03 3.96
N HIS A 140 -14.93 -10.83 3.46
CA HIS A 140 -13.75 -10.61 2.62
C HIS A 140 -12.45 -10.87 3.38
N LEU A 141 -12.34 -10.38 4.62
CA LEU A 141 -11.17 -10.58 5.46
C LEU A 141 -10.92 -12.05 5.76
N PHE A 142 -11.98 -12.80 6.09
CA PHE A 142 -11.90 -14.24 6.32
C PHE A 142 -11.38 -14.98 5.08
N LYS A 143 -12.00 -14.72 3.91
CA LYS A 143 -11.60 -15.35 2.64
C LYS A 143 -10.16 -15.01 2.25
N ALA A 144 -9.74 -13.75 2.44
CA ALA A 144 -8.38 -13.32 2.17
C ALA A 144 -7.36 -14.08 3.03
N ARG A 145 -7.62 -14.17 4.34
CA ARG A 145 -6.72 -14.87 5.29
C ARG A 145 -6.64 -16.37 5.01
N GLU A 146 -7.76 -17.01 4.69
CA GLU A 146 -7.79 -18.41 4.30
C GLU A 146 -6.95 -18.67 3.04
N ALA A 147 -7.16 -17.86 2.00
CA ALA A 147 -6.40 -17.97 0.75
C ALA A 147 -4.89 -17.74 0.95
N LEU A 148 -4.51 -16.73 1.74
CA LEU A 148 -3.10 -16.47 2.01
C LEU A 148 -2.44 -17.59 2.80
N ALA A 149 -3.05 -18.05 3.88
CA ALA A 149 -2.42 -19.09 4.67
C ALA A 149 -2.39 -20.46 3.96
N ALA A 150 -3.33 -20.74 3.04
CA ALA A 150 -3.21 -21.90 2.17
C ALA A 150 -2.01 -21.75 1.21
N LYS A 151 -1.84 -20.58 0.57
CA LYS A 151 -0.73 -20.31 -0.36
C LYS A 151 0.64 -20.28 0.32
N LEU A 152 0.72 -19.73 1.53
CA LEU A 152 1.98 -19.52 2.26
C LEU A 152 2.31 -20.68 3.22
N GLY A 153 1.55 -21.79 3.18
CA GLY A 153 1.78 -22.92 4.08
C GLY A 153 1.57 -22.60 5.57
N LEU A 154 0.91 -21.49 5.91
CA LEU A 154 0.65 -21.05 7.29
C LEU A 154 -0.55 -21.76 7.95
N GLY A 155 -1.12 -22.78 7.28
CA GLY A 155 -2.22 -23.58 7.78
C GLY A 155 -1.76 -24.89 8.41
N ALA A 156 -1.74 -24.97 9.74
CA ALA A 156 -1.80 -26.27 10.43
C ALA A 156 -3.26 -26.71 10.50
N ARG A 157 -3.58 -27.92 9.98
CA ARG A 157 -4.84 -28.60 10.29
C ARG A 157 -4.71 -29.23 11.67
N THR A 158 -5.23 -28.57 12.69
CA THR A 158 -5.69 -29.26 13.91
C THR A 158 -7.05 -28.69 14.32
N PRO A 159 -7.97 -29.52 14.84
CA PRO A 159 -9.38 -29.14 15.05
C PRO A 159 -9.64 -28.25 16.27
N ASP A 160 -8.62 -27.96 17.08
CA ASP A 160 -8.71 -27.10 18.26
C ASP A 160 -8.08 -25.72 18.03
N ASP A 161 -8.63 -24.73 18.73
CA ASP A 161 -8.05 -23.45 19.18
C ASP A 161 -8.29 -22.13 18.42
N GLU A 162 -9.05 -21.24 19.08
CA GLU A 162 -9.01 -19.78 18.87
C GLU A 162 -7.59 -19.19 19.04
N LEU A 163 -6.73 -19.82 19.84
CA LEU A 163 -5.30 -19.47 19.98
C LEU A 163 -4.53 -19.67 18.66
N VAL A 164 -4.78 -20.77 17.94
CA VAL A 164 -4.16 -21.04 16.63
C VAL A 164 -4.65 -20.04 15.59
N ALA A 165 -5.94 -19.68 15.61
CA ALA A 165 -6.50 -18.67 14.72
C ALA A 165 -5.90 -17.27 14.97
N THR A 166 -5.61 -16.92 16.21
CA THR A 166 -4.95 -15.66 16.58
C THR A 166 -3.49 -15.66 16.14
N ALA A 167 -2.71 -16.68 16.49
CA ALA A 167 -1.32 -16.83 16.06
C ALA A 167 -1.16 -16.89 14.53
N ARG A 168 -2.14 -17.45 13.81
CA ARG A 168 -2.17 -17.44 12.32
C ARG A 168 -2.45 -16.05 11.76
N ARG A 169 -3.33 -15.26 12.40
CA ARG A 169 -3.57 -13.87 12.01
C ARG A 169 -2.30 -13.03 12.20
N ASP A 170 -1.60 -13.23 13.31
CA ASP A 170 -0.39 -12.51 13.64
C ASP A 170 0.71 -12.83 12.63
N ARG A 171 0.93 -14.11 12.28
CA ARG A 171 1.87 -14.50 11.22
C ARG A 171 1.55 -13.90 9.85
N ILE A 172 0.27 -13.88 9.43
CA ILE A 172 -0.12 -13.22 8.17
C ILE A 172 0.23 -11.72 8.22
N VAL A 173 -0.08 -11.05 9.33
CA VAL A 173 0.22 -9.63 9.51
C VAL A 173 1.73 -9.39 9.47
N GLU A 174 2.51 -10.20 10.18
CA GLU A 174 3.98 -10.14 10.19
C GLU A 174 4.58 -10.32 8.81
N SER A 175 4.15 -11.35 8.06
CA SER A 175 4.59 -11.60 6.69
C SER A 175 4.23 -10.44 5.75
N LEU A 176 3.03 -9.87 5.87
CA LEU A 176 2.61 -8.71 5.07
C LEU A 176 3.46 -7.47 5.38
N LEU A 177 3.71 -7.20 6.67
CA LEU A 177 4.54 -6.09 7.11
C LEU A 177 5.99 -6.26 6.67
N ALA A 178 6.53 -7.49 6.71
CA ALA A 178 7.87 -7.81 6.23
C ALA A 178 7.99 -7.58 4.72
N ALA A 179 7.02 -8.08 3.95
CA ALA A 179 6.98 -7.87 2.51
C ALA A 179 6.83 -6.40 2.12
N GLU A 180 6.03 -5.62 2.86
CA GLU A 180 5.92 -4.18 2.64
C GLU A 180 7.22 -3.44 2.94
N ARG A 181 7.89 -3.76 4.07
CA ARG A 181 9.20 -3.18 4.39
C ARG A 181 10.24 -3.49 3.32
N TRP A 182 10.28 -4.75 2.87
CA TRP A 182 11.15 -5.18 1.78
C TRP A 182 10.93 -4.35 0.50
N LEU A 183 9.66 -4.06 0.17
CA LEU A 183 9.37 -3.16 -0.95
C LEU A 183 9.80 -1.73 -0.71
N ALA A 184 9.53 -1.19 0.48
CA ALA A 184 9.88 0.19 0.81
C ALA A 184 11.40 0.41 0.71
N ASP A 185 12.20 -0.53 1.21
CA ASP A 185 13.66 -0.51 1.07
C ASP A 185 14.10 -0.58 -0.38
N GLY A 186 13.47 -1.47 -1.17
CA GLY A 186 13.73 -1.57 -2.61
C GLY A 186 13.44 -0.26 -3.33
N PHE A 187 12.30 0.38 -3.07
CA PHE A 187 11.95 1.67 -3.67
C PHE A 187 12.86 2.80 -3.19
N ALA A 188 13.32 2.78 -1.93
CA ALA A 188 14.27 3.76 -1.43
C ALA A 188 15.64 3.66 -2.13
N ALA A 189 16.04 2.45 -2.51
CA ALA A 189 17.30 2.18 -3.21
C ALA A 189 17.20 2.33 -4.75
N ASP A 190 16.01 2.25 -5.33
CA ASP A 190 15.77 2.25 -6.79
C ASP A 190 16.13 3.60 -7.43
N GLU A 191 17.04 3.59 -8.40
CA GLU A 191 17.46 4.79 -9.12
C GLU A 191 16.31 5.44 -9.91
N ARG A 192 15.36 4.64 -10.44
CA ARG A 192 14.15 5.18 -11.08
C ARG A 192 13.31 5.98 -10.10
N THR A 193 13.26 5.54 -8.84
CA THR A 193 12.57 6.26 -7.77
C THR A 193 13.28 7.57 -7.46
N ARG A 194 14.61 7.60 -7.39
CA ARG A 194 15.37 8.84 -7.19
C ARG A 194 15.17 9.87 -8.31
N VAL A 195 15.15 9.42 -9.57
CA VAL A 195 14.87 10.30 -10.71
C VAL A 195 13.45 10.86 -10.63
N ARG A 196 12.45 10.05 -10.26
CA ARG A 196 11.07 10.52 -10.07
C ARG A 196 10.94 11.51 -8.93
N VAL A 197 11.61 11.25 -7.81
CA VAL A 197 11.68 12.21 -6.69
C VAL A 197 12.22 13.54 -7.18
N ARG A 198 13.36 13.53 -7.89
CA ARG A 198 13.95 14.76 -8.44
C ARG A 198 13.01 15.48 -9.41
N GLY A 199 12.44 14.77 -10.38
CA GLY A 199 11.52 15.37 -11.36
C GLY A 199 10.22 15.89 -10.75
N ALA A 200 9.68 15.22 -9.71
CA ALA A 200 8.51 15.70 -8.99
C ALA A 200 8.80 16.98 -8.21
N VAL A 201 9.99 17.08 -7.60
CA VAL A 201 10.47 18.30 -6.93
C VAL A 201 10.58 19.46 -7.91
N ASP A 202 11.16 19.22 -9.08
CA ASP A 202 11.37 20.26 -10.10
C ASP A 202 10.04 20.83 -10.66
N GLN A 203 8.95 20.05 -10.60
CA GLN A 203 7.62 20.46 -11.05
C GLN A 203 6.77 21.13 -9.97
N VAL A 204 7.21 21.11 -8.71
CA VAL A 204 6.50 21.78 -7.64
C VAL A 204 6.81 23.28 -7.75
N PRO A 205 5.80 24.14 -7.97
CA PRO A 205 6.04 25.57 -8.01
C PRO A 205 6.70 25.97 -6.70
N SER A 206 7.86 26.63 -6.76
CA SER A 206 8.46 27.18 -5.55
C SER A 206 7.40 28.03 -4.88
N SER A 207 7.20 27.84 -3.58
CA SER A 207 6.21 28.55 -2.77
C SER A 207 6.45 30.07 -2.71
N ARG A 208 7.29 30.64 -3.59
CA ARG A 208 7.52 32.07 -3.75
C ARG A 208 6.96 32.66 -5.06
N SER A 209 6.64 31.86 -6.08
CA SER A 209 6.25 32.43 -7.39
C SER A 209 4.75 32.64 -7.58
N TRP A 210 3.90 32.11 -6.69
CA TRP A 210 2.43 32.28 -6.76
C TRP A 210 1.86 33.33 -5.80
N TRP A 211 2.61 33.80 -4.80
CA TRP A 211 2.14 34.79 -3.81
C TRP A 211 2.44 36.25 -4.20
N GLY A 212 2.41 36.54 -5.50
CA GLY A 212 2.70 37.85 -6.05
C GLY A 212 1.70 38.24 -7.12
N ARG A 213 0.41 38.34 -6.76
CA ARG A 213 -0.62 39.23 -7.32
C ARG A 213 -2.01 38.72 -6.92
N GLY A 214 -2.79 39.60 -6.27
CA GLY A 214 -4.18 39.40 -5.91
C GLY A 214 -4.53 40.26 -4.72
#